data_AF-A0L923-F1
#
_entry.id   AF-A0L923-F1
#
_cell.length_a   1.000
_cell.length_b   1.000
_cell.length_c   1.000
_cell.angle_alpha   90.00
_cell.angle_beta   90.00
_cell.angle_gamma   90.00
#
_symmetry.space_group_name_H-M   'P 1'
#
loop_
_entity.id
_entity.type
_entity.pdbx_description
1 polymer ?
#
loop_
_entity_poly.entity_id
_entity_poly.type
_entity_poly.pdbx_seq_one_letter_code
_entity_poly.pdbx_strand_id
1 'polypeptide(L)'
;MQIGWPLLCGFLLIFTVTHLTWRLAGVWAGALAGLMLACNPLILENSMVLGVDLPLTLLMFLTALWGFLGRGGLGNRPADATDHAALFGLLFSLTLILSAMAKLTTIWLIPWAFILLTFDMVQKKNFKFWLWAALSGVALLVLYLGYYAWQTGDPLYRIHSVEVGHNTHPKTYANKSWDQILDRLGLETLLFILTKPSLLIGFLFPWLVVWIVRDEKRDQIFFWLSVSVALLVMFWFGSTSLQIYNPMHLKERYLLPILPGMIMLSAVVLAKISCHSNTLKYRSLWLSALASVAFALFVLLKQMVEVKSHMLLLSGALLVVLALHLLRHRLPQWMIQLAPLPLMVALIVLGSLHVVQHRHEIPSFKHSLALKQQLLAHIPRGHLEAPVTVWSDDRSARALASLGSVYQGLNIVELKHFERKINSLQWVVVNRGNAHAEELSITPEVAKQLQHWPVIEQREGVVLLKAP
;
A
#
# COMPACT_ATOMS: atom_id res chain seq x y z
N MET A 1 13.09 -5.77 14.12
CA MET A 1 12.43 -4.45 14.13
C MET A 1 11.74 -4.05 12.82
N GLN A 2 11.85 -4.80 11.71
CA GLN A 2 11.34 -4.34 10.40
C GLN A 2 9.80 -4.38 10.25
N ILE A 3 9.07 -5.24 10.96
CA ILE A 3 7.60 -5.38 10.82
C ILE A 3 6.82 -4.21 11.46
N GLY A 4 7.46 -3.39 12.30
CA GLY A 4 6.75 -2.39 13.11
C GLY A 4 6.13 -1.24 12.32
N TRP A 5 6.73 -0.84 11.18
CA TRP A 5 6.33 0.39 10.49
C TRP A 5 4.99 0.28 9.74
N PRO A 6 4.76 -0.71 8.84
CA PRO A 6 3.46 -0.84 8.17
C PRO A 6 2.31 -1.04 9.17
N LEU A 7 2.55 -1.84 10.22
CA LEU A 7 1.57 -2.06 11.29
C LEU A 7 1.20 -0.74 12.00
N LEU A 8 2.19 0.08 12.35
CA LEU A 8 1.95 1.40 12.94
C LEU A 8 1.14 2.30 11.99
N CYS A 9 1.47 2.32 10.69
CA CYS A 9 0.70 3.07 9.71
C CYS A 9 -0.75 2.58 9.61
N GLY A 10 -0.98 1.26 9.67
CA GLY A 10 -2.31 0.66 9.70
C GLY A 10 -3.12 1.10 10.92
N PHE A 11 -2.53 1.07 12.12
CA PHE A 11 -3.18 1.55 13.34
C PHE A 11 -3.53 3.04 13.27
N LEU A 12 -2.58 3.88 12.82
CA LEU A 12 -2.80 5.32 12.66
C LEU A 12 -3.90 5.61 11.63
N LEU A 13 -3.95 4.85 10.54
CA LEU A 13 -4.99 4.96 9.53
C LEU A 13 -6.37 4.59 10.09
N ILE A 14 -6.49 3.45 10.77
CA ILE A 14 -7.75 3.03 11.42
C ILE A 14 -8.20 4.08 12.43
N PHE A 15 -7.30 4.55 13.28
CA PHE A 15 -7.60 5.56 14.29
C PHE A 15 -8.10 6.88 13.66
N THR A 16 -7.37 7.41 12.68
CA THR A 16 -7.72 8.68 12.03
C THR A 16 -9.03 8.60 11.26
N VAL A 17 -9.28 7.53 10.52
CA VAL A 17 -10.55 7.29 9.81
C VAL A 17 -11.71 7.17 10.80
N THR A 18 -11.55 6.38 11.86
CA THR A 18 -12.57 6.19 12.91
C THR A 18 -12.92 7.53 13.56
N HIS A 19 -11.91 8.28 13.98
CA HIS A 19 -12.10 9.55 14.67
C HIS A 19 -12.78 10.59 13.78
N LEU A 20 -12.31 10.74 12.55
CA LEU A 20 -12.92 11.65 11.58
C LEU A 20 -14.38 11.27 11.31
N THR A 21 -14.65 9.99 11.02
CA THR A 21 -16.01 9.52 10.73
C THR A 21 -16.94 9.76 11.92
N TRP A 22 -16.45 9.59 13.14
CA TRP A 22 -17.21 9.96 14.34
C TRP A 22 -17.55 11.45 14.36
N ARG A 23 -16.58 12.34 14.15
CA ARG A 23 -16.85 13.79 14.11
C ARG A 23 -17.88 14.17 13.03
N LEU A 24 -17.84 13.50 11.88
CA LEU A 24 -18.76 13.75 10.77
C LEU A 24 -20.16 13.19 11.02
N ALA A 25 -20.29 11.92 11.41
CA ALA A 25 -21.58 11.23 11.40
C ALA A 25 -21.97 10.54 12.73
N GLY A 26 -21.24 10.81 13.81
CA GLY A 26 -21.53 10.29 15.15
C GLY A 26 -20.78 8.99 15.47
N VAL A 27 -20.81 8.60 16.75
CA VAL A 27 -20.00 7.50 17.32
C VAL A 27 -20.22 6.19 16.57
N TRP A 28 -21.46 5.87 16.21
CA TRP A 28 -21.80 4.63 15.50
C TRP A 28 -21.17 4.55 14.11
N ALA A 29 -21.18 5.63 13.34
CA ALA A 29 -20.51 5.68 12.04
C ALA A 29 -18.99 5.52 12.21
N GLY A 30 -18.41 6.19 13.19
CA GLY A 30 -17.00 6.02 13.55
C GLY A 30 -16.64 4.57 13.86
N ALA A 31 -17.42 3.94 14.74
CA ALA A 31 -17.22 2.57 15.16
C ALA A 31 -17.31 1.59 13.98
N LEU A 32 -18.30 1.75 13.10
CA LEU A 32 -18.46 0.95 11.88
C LEU A 32 -17.28 1.12 10.93
N ALA A 33 -16.82 2.36 10.68
CA ALA A 33 -15.68 2.61 9.81
C ALA A 33 -14.40 1.96 10.35
N GLY A 34 -14.15 2.10 11.66
CA GLY A 34 -13.02 1.48 12.33
C GLY A 34 -13.03 -0.03 12.22
N LEU A 35 -14.19 -0.65 12.48
CA LEU A 35 -14.36 -2.10 12.37
C LEU A 35 -14.18 -2.60 10.93
N MET A 36 -14.80 -1.94 9.96
CA MET A 36 -14.69 -2.31 8.54
C MET A 36 -13.24 -2.22 8.03
N LEU A 37 -12.48 -1.21 8.47
CA LEU A 37 -11.07 -1.05 8.09
C LEU A 37 -10.17 -2.06 8.83
N ALA A 38 -10.41 -2.27 10.12
CA ALA A 38 -9.71 -3.24 10.96
C ALA A 38 -9.86 -4.68 10.48
N CYS A 39 -11.05 -5.04 9.99
CA CYS A 39 -11.35 -6.37 9.46
C CYS A 39 -11.07 -6.50 7.96
N ASN A 40 -10.54 -5.47 7.29
CA ASN A 40 -10.30 -5.52 5.86
C ASN A 40 -9.05 -6.38 5.55
N PRO A 41 -9.16 -7.47 4.75
CA PRO A 41 -8.04 -8.36 4.43
C PRO A 41 -6.86 -7.62 3.83
N LEU A 42 -7.12 -6.65 2.97
CA LEU A 42 -6.07 -5.97 2.23
C LEU A 42 -5.27 -5.05 3.17
N ILE A 43 -5.93 -4.38 4.11
CA ILE A 43 -5.26 -3.60 5.16
C ILE A 43 -4.46 -4.51 6.09
N LEU A 44 -5.03 -5.65 6.48
CA LEU A 44 -4.37 -6.62 7.35
C LEU A 44 -3.13 -7.24 6.68
N GLU A 45 -3.25 -7.72 5.45
CA GLU A 45 -2.14 -8.28 4.67
C GLU A 45 -1.01 -7.26 4.50
N ASN A 46 -1.34 -6.03 4.08
CA ASN A 46 -0.34 -4.96 3.88
C ASN A 46 0.21 -4.38 5.18
N SER A 47 -0.40 -4.65 6.33
CA SER A 47 0.15 -4.29 7.64
C SER A 47 1.16 -5.31 8.18
N MET A 48 1.11 -6.54 7.69
CA MET A 48 2.06 -7.62 8.06
C MET A 48 3.24 -7.73 7.09
N VAL A 49 3.09 -7.27 5.86
CA VAL A 49 4.17 -7.27 4.86
C VAL A 49 4.95 -5.97 4.94
N LEU A 50 6.28 -6.06 4.86
CA LEU A 50 7.14 -4.90 4.71
C LEU A 50 6.93 -4.29 3.31
N GLY A 51 5.92 -3.44 3.20
CA GLY A 51 5.54 -2.77 1.96
C GLY A 51 5.34 -1.27 2.16
N VAL A 52 5.49 -0.51 1.06
CA VAL A 52 5.27 0.94 1.04
C VAL A 52 3.80 1.33 0.89
N ASP A 53 2.93 0.37 0.55
CA ASP A 53 1.54 0.63 0.16
C ASP A 53 0.69 1.17 1.31
N LEU A 54 0.88 0.69 2.54
CA LEU A 54 0.13 1.15 3.71
C LEU A 54 0.63 2.50 4.24
N PRO A 55 1.95 2.76 4.37
CA PRO A 55 2.47 4.11 4.61
C PRO A 55 1.99 5.13 3.56
N LEU A 56 2.03 4.75 2.29
CA LEU A 56 1.48 5.56 1.19
C LEU A 56 0.01 5.88 1.42
N THR A 57 -0.81 4.86 1.70
CA THR A 57 -2.25 5.00 1.94
C THR A 57 -2.53 5.98 3.09
N LEU A 58 -1.79 5.86 4.20
CA LEU A 58 -1.87 6.80 5.31
C LEU A 58 -1.51 8.22 4.88
N LEU A 59 -0.40 8.42 4.17
CA LEU A 59 0.04 9.75 3.74
C LEU A 59 -0.92 10.39 2.73
N MET A 60 -1.51 9.61 1.80
CA MET A 60 -2.54 10.08 0.88
C MET A 60 -3.81 10.48 1.62
N PHE A 61 -4.24 9.69 2.60
CA PHE A 61 -5.39 10.01 3.44
C PHE A 61 -5.15 11.25 4.29
N LEU A 62 -3.95 11.40 4.89
CA LEU A 62 -3.56 12.59 5.65
C LEU A 62 -3.50 13.83 4.75
N THR A 63 -3.04 13.71 3.51
CA THR A 63 -3.08 14.80 2.53
C THR A 63 -4.51 15.28 2.31
N ALA A 64 -5.45 14.36 2.05
CA ALA A 64 -6.86 14.71 1.93
C ALA A 64 -7.42 15.30 3.24
N LEU A 65 -7.04 14.77 4.41
CA LEU A 65 -7.45 15.27 5.71
C LEU A 65 -6.97 16.70 5.98
N TRP A 66 -5.72 17.04 5.66
CA TRP A 66 -5.22 18.41 5.82
C TRP A 66 -5.89 19.38 4.86
N GLY A 67 -6.18 18.95 3.64
CA GLY A 67 -7.02 19.71 2.70
C GLY A 67 -8.45 19.91 3.22
N PHE A 68 -9.03 18.90 3.88
CA PHE A 68 -10.34 19.00 4.51
C PHE A 68 -10.36 20.00 5.67
N LEU A 69 -9.41 19.87 6.60
CA LEU A 69 -9.31 20.70 7.80
C LEU A 69 -8.94 22.16 7.46
N GLY A 70 -8.01 22.36 6.53
CA GLY A 70 -7.59 23.69 6.06
C GLY A 70 -8.70 24.48 5.37
N ARG A 71 -9.74 23.79 4.89
CA ARG A 71 -10.96 24.38 4.29
C ARG A 71 -12.11 24.52 5.28
N GLY A 72 -11.85 24.34 6.58
CA GLY A 72 -12.85 24.45 7.63
C GLY A 72 -13.77 23.22 7.77
N GLY A 73 -13.39 22.05 7.23
CA GLY A 73 -14.27 20.88 7.13
C GLY A 73 -14.90 20.38 8.44
N LEU A 74 -14.37 20.73 9.62
CA LEU A 74 -14.96 20.36 10.92
C LEU A 74 -15.86 21.43 11.56
N GLY A 75 -16.00 22.62 10.96
CA GLY A 75 -16.81 23.69 11.51
C GLY A 75 -17.62 24.43 10.45
N ASN A 76 -18.71 25.08 10.85
CA ASN A 76 -19.48 25.98 9.98
C ASN A 76 -18.79 27.35 9.78
N ARG A 77 -17.48 27.43 10.05
CA ARG A 77 -16.73 28.68 9.95
C ARG A 77 -16.05 28.73 8.58
N PRO A 78 -16.17 29.85 7.83
CA PRO A 78 -15.41 30.05 6.60
C PRO A 78 -13.91 29.99 6.91
N ALA A 79 -13.13 29.27 6.09
CA ALA A 79 -11.73 28.97 6.43
C ALA A 79 -10.81 30.20 6.41
N ASP A 80 -11.22 31.30 5.79
CA ASP A 80 -10.50 32.59 5.86
C ASP A 80 -10.44 33.15 7.29
N ALA A 81 -11.31 32.67 8.19
CA ALA A 81 -11.29 32.99 9.62
C ALA A 81 -10.50 31.98 10.46
N THR A 82 -9.81 31.00 9.86
CA THR A 82 -9.01 30.05 10.62
C THR A 82 -7.56 30.52 10.71
N ASP A 83 -7.12 30.84 11.93
CA ASP A 83 -5.72 31.22 12.22
C ASP A 83 -4.70 30.16 11.75
N HIS A 84 -5.17 28.94 11.51
CA HIS A 84 -4.36 27.76 11.19
C HIS A 84 -4.32 27.40 9.69
N ALA A 85 -4.94 28.18 8.79
CA ALA A 85 -4.97 27.87 7.36
C ALA A 85 -3.57 27.67 6.75
N ALA A 86 -2.59 28.46 7.20
CA ALA A 86 -1.19 28.34 6.76
C ALA A 86 -0.57 27.00 7.17
N LEU A 87 -0.75 26.59 8.43
CA LEU A 87 -0.24 25.31 8.94
C LEU A 87 -0.84 24.13 8.17
N PHE A 88 -2.16 24.15 7.90
CA PHE A 88 -2.78 23.08 7.13
C PHE A 88 -2.32 23.05 5.68
N GLY A 89 -2.06 24.19 5.04
CA GLY A 89 -1.47 24.25 3.70
C GLY A 89 -0.05 23.67 3.66
N LEU A 90 0.76 23.96 4.69
CA LEU A 90 2.09 23.37 4.87
C LEU A 90 2.02 21.85 5.06
N LEU A 91 1.15 21.38 5.97
CA LEU A 91 0.97 19.95 6.24
C LEU A 91 0.44 19.20 5.02
N PHE A 92 -0.50 19.78 4.28
CA PHE A 92 -1.02 19.23 3.02
C PHE A 92 0.11 18.96 2.03
N SER A 93 0.96 19.96 1.79
CA SER A 93 2.06 19.87 0.82
C SER A 93 3.14 18.91 1.28
N LEU A 94 3.47 18.94 2.58
CA LEU A 94 4.43 18.02 3.18
C LEU A 94 3.98 16.57 3.03
N THR A 95 2.73 16.25 3.40
CA THR A 95 2.23 14.87 3.26
C THR A 95 2.10 14.45 1.81
N LEU A 96 1.75 15.37 0.90
CA LEU A 96 1.69 15.08 -0.54
C LEU A 96 3.08 14.70 -1.09
N ILE A 97 4.12 15.46 -0.75
CA ILE A 97 5.49 15.16 -1.18
C ILE A 97 6.02 13.89 -0.52
N LEU A 98 5.82 13.69 0.79
CA LEU A 98 6.20 12.44 1.48
C LEU A 98 5.50 11.22 0.87
N SER A 99 4.23 11.36 0.50
CA SER A 99 3.47 10.33 -0.19
C SER A 99 4.07 10.04 -1.57
N ALA A 100 4.43 11.07 -2.33
CA ALA A 100 5.11 10.92 -3.63
C ALA A 100 6.47 10.25 -3.48
N MET A 101 7.25 10.57 -2.43
CA MET A 101 8.50 9.89 -2.09
C MET A 101 8.28 8.40 -1.82
N ALA A 102 7.24 8.04 -1.06
CA ALA A 102 6.89 6.64 -0.82
C ALA A 102 6.53 5.90 -2.12
N LYS A 103 5.68 6.50 -2.96
CA LYS A 103 5.30 5.94 -4.27
C LYS A 103 4.75 6.99 -5.21
N LEU A 104 5.09 6.87 -6.49
CA LEU A 104 4.66 7.79 -7.55
C LEU A 104 3.14 7.77 -7.80
N THR A 105 2.42 6.73 -7.35
CA THR A 105 0.95 6.65 -7.44
C THR A 105 0.23 7.78 -6.71
N THR A 106 0.92 8.53 -5.84
CA THR A 106 0.43 9.77 -5.23
C THR A 106 -0.03 10.81 -6.24
N ILE A 107 0.51 10.78 -7.47
CA ILE A 107 0.06 11.62 -8.59
C ILE A 107 -1.46 11.53 -8.80
N TRP A 108 -2.11 10.45 -8.37
CA TRP A 108 -3.57 10.30 -8.44
C TRP A 108 -4.35 11.34 -7.63
N LEU A 109 -3.74 11.98 -6.63
CA LEU A 109 -4.35 13.09 -5.89
C LEU A 109 -4.27 14.43 -6.62
N ILE A 110 -3.39 14.57 -7.61
CA ILE A 110 -3.13 15.85 -8.29
C ILE A 110 -4.38 16.36 -9.02
N PRO A 111 -5.10 15.56 -9.84
CA PRO A 111 -6.31 16.05 -10.50
C PRO A 111 -7.38 16.50 -9.50
N TRP A 112 -7.54 15.77 -8.40
CA TRP A 112 -8.46 16.15 -7.32
C TRP A 112 -8.08 17.49 -6.68
N ALA A 113 -6.80 17.67 -6.33
CA ALA A 113 -6.31 18.90 -5.73
C ALA A 113 -6.52 20.10 -6.67
N PHE A 114 -6.28 19.93 -7.97
CA PHE A 114 -6.54 20.98 -8.97
C PHE A 114 -8.01 21.33 -9.12
N ILE A 115 -8.90 20.33 -9.18
CA ILE A 115 -10.35 20.57 -9.23
C ILE A 115 -10.79 21.35 -7.99
N LEU A 116 -10.30 20.96 -6.82
CA LEU A 116 -10.64 21.61 -5.56
C LEU A 116 -10.11 23.04 -5.46
N LEU A 117 -8.87 23.26 -5.87
CA LEU A 117 -8.24 24.58 -5.99
C LEU A 117 -9.08 25.47 -6.90
N THR A 118 -9.43 24.99 -8.08
CA THR A 118 -10.22 25.75 -9.07
C THR A 118 -11.59 26.13 -8.50
N PHE A 119 -12.26 25.18 -7.85
CA PHE A 119 -13.55 25.41 -7.21
C PHE A 119 -13.47 26.50 -6.11
N ASP A 120 -12.44 26.43 -5.26
CA ASP A 120 -12.21 27.40 -4.19
C ASP A 120 -11.84 28.79 -4.73
N MET A 121 -11.05 28.86 -5.80
CA MET A 121 -10.70 30.12 -6.48
C MET A 121 -11.93 30.78 -7.11
N VAL A 122 -12.79 30.00 -7.77
CA VAL A 122 -14.06 30.51 -8.32
C VAL A 122 -14.99 31.01 -7.22
N GLN A 123 -15.03 30.32 -6.08
CA GLN A 123 -15.82 30.76 -4.92
C GLN A 123 -15.15 31.85 -4.08
N LYS A 124 -13.91 32.24 -4.39
CA LYS A 124 -13.10 33.17 -3.61
C LYS A 124 -12.99 32.76 -2.12
N LYS A 125 -12.79 31.47 -1.86
CA LYS A 125 -12.65 30.91 -0.50
C LYS A 125 -11.28 30.27 -0.32
N ASN A 126 -10.82 30.20 0.92
CA ASN A 126 -9.64 29.41 1.33
C ASN A 126 -8.34 29.84 0.62
N PHE A 127 -8.25 31.09 0.16
CA PHE A 127 -7.11 31.56 -0.63
C PHE A 127 -5.80 31.42 0.16
N LYS A 128 -5.83 31.76 1.46
CA LYS A 128 -4.67 31.64 2.34
C LYS A 128 -4.17 30.20 2.43
N PHE A 129 -5.05 29.20 2.55
CA PHE A 129 -4.69 27.79 2.57
C PHE A 129 -3.95 27.40 1.27
N TRP A 130 -4.53 27.73 0.11
CA TRP A 130 -3.95 27.40 -1.18
C TRP A 130 -2.64 28.13 -1.48
N LEU A 131 -2.50 29.38 -1.03
CA LEU A 131 -1.24 30.13 -1.15
C LEU A 131 -0.11 29.42 -0.40
N TRP A 132 -0.33 29.05 0.86
CA TRP A 132 0.67 28.35 1.66
C TRP A 132 0.94 26.93 1.15
N ALA A 133 -0.09 26.23 0.67
CA ALA A 133 0.08 24.94 0.01
C ALA A 133 0.94 25.07 -1.27
N ALA A 134 0.66 26.05 -2.12
CA ALA A 134 1.43 26.26 -3.34
C ALA A 134 2.89 26.63 -3.05
N LEU A 135 3.14 27.62 -2.17
CA LEU A 135 4.50 28.06 -1.84
C LEU A 135 5.35 26.92 -1.26
N SER A 136 4.80 26.19 -0.29
CA SER A 136 5.52 25.08 0.33
C SER A 136 5.64 23.85 -0.56
N GLY A 137 4.60 23.55 -1.35
CA GLY A 137 4.63 22.49 -2.35
C GLY A 137 5.70 22.73 -3.41
N VAL A 138 5.81 23.96 -3.94
CA VAL A 138 6.87 24.35 -4.89
C VAL A 138 8.25 24.22 -4.24
N ALA A 139 8.44 24.75 -3.03
CA ALA A 139 9.71 24.65 -2.33
C ALA A 139 10.15 23.19 -2.11
N LEU A 140 9.25 22.33 -1.62
CA LEU A 140 9.52 20.91 -1.42
C LEU A 140 9.75 20.16 -2.73
N LEU A 141 9.02 20.51 -3.79
CA LEU A 141 9.20 19.91 -5.13
C LEU A 141 10.56 20.28 -5.72
N VAL A 142 10.99 21.54 -5.60
CA VAL A 142 12.33 21.97 -6.04
C VAL A 142 13.41 21.21 -5.30
N LEU A 143 13.28 21.03 -3.97
CA LEU A 143 14.22 20.22 -3.19
C LEU A 143 14.25 18.76 -3.66
N TYR A 144 13.08 18.17 -3.89
CA TYR A 144 12.95 16.79 -4.35
C TYR A 144 13.55 16.56 -5.75
N LEU A 145 13.25 17.44 -6.71
CA LEU A 145 13.80 17.35 -8.07
C LEU A 145 15.29 17.70 -8.08
N GLY A 146 15.70 18.69 -7.31
CA GLY A 146 17.11 19.09 -7.15
C GLY A 146 17.97 17.96 -6.57
N TYR A 147 17.43 17.20 -5.61
CA TYR A 147 18.09 16.00 -5.09
C TYR A 147 18.36 14.96 -6.19
N TYR A 148 17.35 14.64 -7.03
CA TYR A 148 17.52 13.69 -8.13
C TYR A 148 18.43 14.22 -9.24
N ALA A 149 18.32 15.50 -9.59
CA ALA A 149 19.21 16.14 -10.55
C ALA A 149 20.68 16.07 -10.08
N TRP A 150 20.93 16.32 -8.79
CA TRP A 150 22.28 16.24 -8.23
C TRP A 150 22.83 14.82 -8.18
N GLN A 151 22.00 13.83 -7.80
CA GLN A 151 22.43 12.44 -7.65
C GLN A 151 22.56 11.67 -8.96
N THR A 152 21.69 11.94 -9.93
CA THR A 152 21.54 11.10 -11.14
C THR A 152 21.74 11.87 -12.44
N GLY A 153 21.88 13.19 -12.39
CA GLY A 153 21.85 14.05 -13.57
C GLY A 153 20.47 14.24 -14.18
N ASP A 154 19.44 13.57 -13.65
CA ASP A 154 18.07 13.61 -14.17
C ASP A 154 17.07 14.02 -13.06
N PRO A 155 16.48 15.22 -13.10
CA PRO A 155 15.49 15.65 -12.10
C PRO A 155 14.24 14.76 -12.08
N LEU A 156 13.91 14.10 -13.20
CA LEU A 156 12.74 13.23 -13.36
C LEU A 156 13.10 11.74 -13.27
N TYR A 157 14.29 11.41 -12.75
CA TYR A 157 14.81 10.05 -12.67
C TYR A 157 13.79 9.01 -12.20
N ARG A 158 13.01 9.31 -11.15
CA ARG A 158 12.00 8.36 -10.66
C ARG A 158 10.84 8.13 -11.63
N ILE A 159 10.42 9.13 -12.39
CA ILE A 159 9.36 8.97 -13.39
C ILE A 159 9.87 8.05 -14.49
N HIS A 160 11.05 8.33 -15.04
CA HIS A 160 11.68 7.51 -16.07
C HIS A 160 11.95 6.08 -15.56
N SER A 161 12.43 5.92 -14.32
CA SER A 161 12.63 4.61 -13.70
C SER A 161 11.33 3.81 -13.57
N VAL A 162 10.23 4.45 -13.15
CA VAL A 162 8.91 3.78 -13.09
C VAL A 162 8.41 3.40 -14.49
N GLU A 163 8.60 4.28 -15.48
CA GLU A 163 8.21 4.05 -16.87
C GLU A 163 8.96 2.85 -17.47
N VAL A 164 10.29 2.83 -17.35
CA VAL A 164 11.12 1.70 -17.81
C VAL A 164 10.72 0.40 -17.09
N GLY A 165 10.51 0.44 -15.78
CA GLY A 165 10.13 -0.73 -14.99
C GLY A 165 8.73 -1.28 -15.34
N HIS A 166 7.78 -0.43 -15.69
CA HIS A 166 6.45 -0.88 -16.11
C HIS A 166 6.41 -1.33 -17.57
N ASN A 167 7.13 -0.65 -18.45
CA ASN A 167 7.15 -0.97 -19.88
C ASN A 167 7.81 -2.32 -20.17
N THR A 168 8.74 -2.76 -19.33
CA THR A 168 9.41 -4.08 -19.44
C THR A 168 8.65 -5.21 -18.74
N HIS A 169 7.62 -4.91 -17.95
CA HIS A 169 6.90 -5.92 -17.17
C HIS A 169 5.99 -6.78 -18.09
N PRO A 170 5.93 -8.12 -17.94
CA PRO A 170 5.11 -8.98 -18.83
C PRO A 170 3.60 -8.68 -18.84
N LYS A 171 3.11 -7.97 -17.82
CA LYS A 171 1.71 -7.52 -17.70
C LYS A 171 1.48 -6.08 -18.20
N THR A 172 2.47 -5.48 -18.86
CA THR A 172 2.37 -4.16 -19.48
C THR A 172 1.27 -4.13 -20.54
N TYR A 173 0.67 -2.96 -20.73
CA TYR A 173 -0.27 -2.69 -21.82
C TYR A 173 0.37 -1.92 -22.97
N ALA A 174 1.66 -1.56 -22.86
CA ALA A 174 2.37 -0.79 -23.88
C ALA A 174 2.37 -1.44 -25.29
N ASN A 175 2.36 -2.78 -25.34
CA ASN A 175 2.40 -3.56 -26.60
C ASN A 175 1.09 -4.29 -26.89
N LYS A 176 0.00 -3.95 -26.18
CA LYS A 176 -1.30 -4.62 -26.31
C LYS A 176 -2.20 -3.91 -27.33
N SER A 177 -3.14 -4.64 -27.92
CA SER A 177 -4.11 -4.03 -28.84
C SER A 177 -5.06 -3.10 -28.08
N TRP A 178 -5.67 -2.15 -28.80
CA TRP A 178 -6.67 -1.26 -28.23
C TRP A 178 -7.87 -2.01 -27.65
N ASP A 179 -8.28 -3.14 -28.26
CA ASP A 179 -9.36 -3.97 -27.72
C ASP A 179 -9.02 -4.48 -26.31
N GLN A 180 -7.80 -4.98 -26.09
CA GLN A 180 -7.35 -5.42 -24.77
C GLN A 180 -7.27 -4.26 -23.76
N ILE A 181 -6.92 -3.06 -24.23
CA ILE A 181 -6.94 -1.85 -23.40
C ILE A 181 -8.38 -1.50 -23.02
N LEU A 182 -9.31 -1.54 -23.96
CA LEU A 182 -10.73 -1.25 -23.73
C LEU A 182 -11.38 -2.30 -22.81
N ASP A 183 -11.06 -3.59 -22.97
CA ASP A 183 -11.50 -4.65 -22.07
C ASP A 183 -11.00 -4.40 -20.64
N ARG A 184 -9.72 -4.03 -20.50
CA ARG A 184 -9.15 -3.61 -19.21
C ARG A 184 -9.91 -2.41 -18.63
N LEU A 185 -10.19 -1.40 -19.44
CA LEU A 185 -10.92 -0.18 -19.02
C LEU A 185 -12.43 -0.40 -18.85
N GLY A 186 -13.00 -1.50 -19.29
CA GLY A 186 -14.42 -1.78 -19.18
C GLY A 186 -14.68 -2.86 -18.15
N LEU A 187 -14.95 -4.05 -18.68
CA LEU A 187 -15.46 -5.19 -17.93
C LEU A 187 -14.43 -5.77 -16.95
N GLU A 188 -13.15 -5.82 -17.31
CA GLU A 188 -12.14 -6.39 -16.40
C GLU A 188 -12.00 -5.58 -15.11
N THR A 189 -11.95 -4.24 -15.20
CA THR A 189 -11.85 -3.39 -14.00
C THR A 189 -13.07 -3.54 -13.11
N LEU A 190 -14.28 -3.60 -13.69
CA LEU A 190 -15.51 -3.79 -12.94
C LEU A 190 -15.54 -5.17 -12.25
N LEU A 191 -15.28 -6.24 -13.00
CA LEU A 191 -15.20 -7.60 -12.46
C LEU A 191 -14.12 -7.70 -11.38
N PHE A 192 -12.99 -7.04 -11.57
CA PHE A 192 -11.91 -7.01 -10.59
C PHE A 192 -12.36 -6.40 -9.26
N ILE A 193 -13.14 -5.32 -9.27
CA ILE A 193 -13.67 -4.73 -8.02
C ILE A 193 -14.72 -5.66 -7.39
N LEU A 194 -15.62 -6.24 -8.18
CA LEU A 194 -16.74 -7.05 -7.70
C LEU A 194 -16.33 -8.43 -7.18
N THR A 195 -15.29 -9.03 -7.75
CA THR A 195 -14.82 -10.39 -7.38
C THR A 195 -13.91 -10.41 -6.15
N LYS A 196 -13.52 -9.24 -5.63
CA LYS A 196 -12.59 -9.12 -4.51
C LYS A 196 -13.33 -8.71 -3.24
N PRO A 197 -13.51 -9.63 -2.27
CA PRO A 197 -14.28 -9.36 -1.05
C PRO A 197 -13.73 -8.19 -0.23
N SER A 198 -12.40 -8.05 -0.21
CA SER A 198 -11.68 -6.95 0.46
C SER A 198 -12.07 -5.57 -0.09
N LEU A 199 -12.39 -5.48 -1.37
CA LEU A 199 -12.81 -4.25 -2.03
C LEU A 199 -14.31 -4.06 -1.90
N LEU A 200 -15.09 -5.11 -2.09
CA LEU A 200 -16.56 -5.06 -2.10
C LEU A 200 -17.13 -4.34 -0.87
N ILE A 201 -16.60 -4.63 0.33
CA ILE A 201 -17.03 -3.98 1.59
C ILE A 201 -16.90 -2.45 1.54
N GLY A 202 -15.84 -1.93 0.91
CA GLY A 202 -15.63 -0.49 0.77
C GLY A 202 -16.49 0.13 -0.33
N PHE A 203 -16.78 -0.59 -1.42
CA PHE A 203 -17.37 -0.04 -2.63
C PHE A 203 -18.89 -0.20 -2.76
N LEU A 204 -19.55 -1.02 -1.93
CA LEU A 204 -20.99 -1.29 -2.04
C LEU A 204 -21.88 -0.08 -1.69
N PHE A 205 -21.63 0.55 -0.54
CA PHE A 205 -22.52 1.57 0.01
C PHE A 205 -22.14 3.05 -0.21
N PRO A 206 -20.91 3.45 -0.56
CA PRO A 206 -20.53 4.85 -0.55
C PRO A 206 -21.31 5.66 -1.59
N TRP A 207 -21.80 5.03 -2.66
CA TRP A 207 -22.61 5.68 -3.70
C TRP A 207 -24.01 6.09 -3.22
N LEU A 208 -24.55 5.39 -2.21
CA LEU A 208 -25.86 5.72 -1.64
C LEU A 208 -25.83 7.01 -0.81
N VAL A 209 -24.64 7.52 -0.47
CA VAL A 209 -24.45 8.82 0.19
C VAL A 209 -25.21 9.92 -0.52
N VAL A 210 -25.17 9.96 -1.85
CA VAL A 210 -25.79 11.01 -2.67
C VAL A 210 -27.30 11.11 -2.41
N TRP A 211 -27.94 9.99 -2.08
CA TRP A 211 -29.38 9.87 -1.89
C TRP A 211 -29.79 10.02 -0.43
N ILE A 212 -28.96 9.52 0.49
CA ILE A 212 -29.27 9.37 1.91
C ILE A 212 -28.84 10.60 2.73
N VAL A 213 -27.74 11.25 2.35
CA VAL A 213 -27.19 12.38 3.11
C VAL A 213 -27.79 13.68 2.60
N ARG A 214 -28.77 14.22 3.33
CA ARG A 214 -29.44 15.51 3.02
C ARG A 214 -29.14 16.62 4.05
N ASP A 215 -28.32 16.33 5.05
CA ASP A 215 -28.11 17.19 6.21
C ASP A 215 -27.09 18.30 5.94
N GLU A 216 -26.92 19.22 6.90
CA GLU A 216 -25.94 20.31 6.87
C GLU A 216 -24.50 19.87 6.60
N LYS A 217 -24.16 18.61 6.93
CA LYS A 217 -22.82 18.04 6.71
C LYS A 217 -22.62 17.46 5.31
N ARG A 218 -23.55 17.71 4.38
CA ARG A 218 -23.49 17.19 3.00
C ARG A 218 -22.18 17.56 2.32
N ASP A 219 -21.76 18.82 2.37
CA ASP A 219 -20.54 19.28 1.70
C ASP A 219 -19.29 18.56 2.23
N GLN A 220 -19.24 18.30 3.54
CA GLN A 220 -18.14 17.58 4.18
C GLN A 220 -18.06 16.13 3.69
N ILE A 221 -19.21 15.49 3.51
CA ILE A 221 -19.28 14.12 3.03
C ILE A 221 -18.98 14.04 1.52
N PHE A 222 -19.47 15.00 0.73
CA PHE A 222 -19.19 15.09 -0.70
C PHE A 222 -17.72 15.40 -1.00
N PHE A 223 -17.02 16.11 -0.11
CA PHE A 223 -15.57 16.25 -0.19
C PHE A 223 -14.88 14.87 -0.22
N TRP A 224 -15.20 13.99 0.71
CA TRP A 224 -14.57 12.66 0.79
C TRP A 224 -15.00 11.72 -0.34
N LEU A 225 -16.24 11.89 -0.83
CA LEU A 225 -16.68 11.24 -2.06
C LEU A 225 -15.83 11.71 -3.25
N SER A 226 -15.58 13.01 -3.39
CA SER A 226 -14.78 13.56 -4.49
C SER A 226 -13.34 13.03 -4.50
N VAL A 227 -12.70 12.92 -3.33
CA VAL A 227 -11.35 12.31 -3.18
C VAL A 227 -11.38 10.87 -3.66
N SER A 228 -12.34 10.08 -3.15
CA SER A 228 -12.44 8.64 -3.44
C SER A 228 -12.74 8.38 -4.91
N VAL A 229 -13.62 9.18 -5.52
CA VAL A 229 -13.96 9.12 -6.94
C VAL A 229 -12.75 9.50 -7.80
N ALA A 230 -12.02 10.56 -7.46
CA ALA A 230 -10.86 10.98 -8.24
C ALA A 230 -9.75 9.92 -8.22
N LEU A 231 -9.47 9.35 -7.05
CA LEU A 231 -8.51 8.23 -6.94
C LEU A 231 -8.99 7.01 -7.73
N LEU A 232 -10.30 6.69 -7.69
CA LEU A 232 -10.87 5.60 -8.48
C LEU A 232 -10.74 5.86 -9.98
N VAL A 233 -11.03 7.07 -10.45
CA VAL A 233 -10.86 7.50 -11.85
C VAL A 233 -9.40 7.36 -12.27
N MET A 234 -8.45 7.71 -11.41
CA MET A 234 -7.03 7.56 -11.72
C MET A 234 -6.55 6.11 -11.71
N PHE A 235 -7.08 5.25 -10.84
CA PHE A 235 -6.88 3.80 -10.95
C PHE A 235 -7.44 3.26 -12.27
N TRP A 236 -8.61 3.76 -12.66
CA TRP A 236 -9.35 3.32 -13.82
C TRP A 236 -8.71 3.77 -15.13
N PHE A 237 -8.30 5.03 -15.27
CA PHE A 237 -7.84 5.60 -16.55
C PHE A 237 -6.38 6.10 -16.52
N GLY A 238 -5.68 5.99 -15.39
CA GLY A 238 -4.31 6.49 -15.27
C GLY A 238 -3.30 5.65 -16.06
N SER A 239 -2.33 6.34 -16.67
CA SER A 239 -1.19 5.74 -17.37
C SER A 239 0.06 5.67 -16.47
N THR A 240 0.93 4.69 -16.72
CA THR A 240 2.26 4.57 -16.10
C THR A 240 3.40 5.12 -16.96
N SER A 241 3.11 5.58 -18.18
CA SER A 241 4.06 6.16 -19.14
C SER A 241 3.56 7.52 -19.62
N LEU A 242 4.50 8.44 -19.88
CA LEU A 242 4.22 9.75 -20.45
C LEU A 242 4.19 9.73 -21.99
N GLN A 243 4.89 8.77 -22.60
CA GLN A 243 5.03 8.67 -24.06
C GLN A 243 3.90 7.85 -24.71
N ILE A 244 3.48 6.77 -24.04
CA ILE A 244 2.48 5.83 -24.55
C ILE A 244 1.42 5.64 -23.46
N TYR A 245 0.16 5.52 -23.87
CA TYR A 245 -0.90 5.18 -22.94
C TYR A 245 -0.74 3.73 -22.45
N ASN A 246 -0.20 3.57 -21.24
CA ASN A 246 0.04 2.28 -20.61
C ASN A 246 -0.78 2.20 -19.32
N PRO A 247 -2.05 1.76 -19.38
CA PRO A 247 -2.88 1.64 -18.19
C PRO A 247 -2.27 0.69 -17.16
N MET A 248 -2.40 1.03 -15.89
CA MET A 248 -1.84 0.22 -14.81
C MET A 248 -2.49 -1.17 -14.73
N HIS A 249 -1.70 -2.25 -14.61
CA HIS A 249 -2.29 -3.59 -14.44
C HIS A 249 -3.14 -3.69 -13.18
N LEU A 250 -4.19 -4.51 -13.22
CA LEU A 250 -5.12 -4.69 -12.10
C LEU A 250 -4.45 -5.48 -10.96
N LYS A 251 -4.16 -4.79 -9.84
CA LYS A 251 -3.67 -5.39 -8.59
C LYS A 251 -4.37 -4.74 -7.41
N GLU A 252 -4.73 -5.54 -6.41
CA GLU A 252 -5.59 -5.11 -5.29
C GLU A 252 -4.92 -3.98 -4.50
N ARG A 253 -3.61 -4.08 -4.29
CA ARG A 253 -2.80 -3.06 -3.57
C ARG A 253 -2.92 -1.64 -4.12
N TYR A 254 -3.28 -1.47 -5.40
CA TYR A 254 -3.45 -0.14 -6.00
C TYR A 254 -4.74 0.54 -5.56
N LEU A 255 -5.72 -0.22 -5.07
CA LEU A 255 -6.96 0.32 -4.52
C LEU A 255 -6.87 0.61 -3.01
N LEU A 256 -5.75 0.24 -2.37
CA LEU A 256 -5.52 0.48 -0.94
C LEU A 256 -5.69 1.97 -0.56
N PRO A 257 -5.19 2.95 -1.33
CA PRO A 257 -5.39 4.37 -1.03
C PRO A 257 -6.84 4.86 -1.09
N ILE A 258 -7.71 4.16 -1.83
CA ILE A 258 -9.13 4.52 -2.00
C ILE A 258 -9.97 4.01 -0.82
N LEU A 259 -9.58 2.87 -0.23
CA LEU A 259 -10.36 2.18 0.79
C LEU A 259 -10.74 3.05 2.01
N PRO A 260 -9.85 3.87 2.61
CA PRO A 260 -10.21 4.68 3.78
C PRO A 260 -11.39 5.61 3.56
N GLY A 261 -11.40 6.31 2.43
CA GLY A 261 -12.49 7.22 2.05
C GLY A 261 -13.79 6.46 1.78
N MET A 262 -13.72 5.38 1.00
CA MET A 262 -14.88 4.57 0.64
C MET A 262 -15.52 3.85 1.85
N ILE A 263 -14.69 3.32 2.77
CA ILE A 263 -15.17 2.68 4.00
C ILE A 263 -15.81 3.70 4.94
N MET A 264 -15.21 4.89 5.10
CA MET A 264 -15.83 5.97 5.87
C MET A 264 -17.21 6.33 5.32
N LEU A 265 -17.33 6.55 4.00
CA LEU A 265 -18.60 6.89 3.37
C LEU A 265 -19.65 5.78 3.54
N SER A 266 -19.22 4.52 3.39
CA SER A 266 -20.08 3.36 3.63
C SER A 266 -20.59 3.31 5.07
N ALA A 267 -19.72 3.55 6.05
CA ALA A 267 -20.08 3.57 7.46
C ALA A 267 -21.06 4.70 7.82
N VAL A 268 -20.90 5.88 7.22
CA VAL A 268 -21.85 6.99 7.35
C VAL A 268 -23.24 6.58 6.84
N VAL A 269 -23.32 5.93 5.68
CA VAL A 269 -24.58 5.44 5.11
C VAL A 269 -25.23 4.40 6.03
N LEU A 270 -24.46 3.39 6.45
CA LEU A 270 -24.96 2.32 7.30
C LEU A 270 -25.48 2.85 8.65
N ALA A 271 -24.77 3.79 9.26
CA ALA A 271 -25.20 4.42 10.51
C ALA A 271 -26.53 5.18 10.32
N LYS A 272 -26.66 5.97 9.25
CA LYS A 272 -27.88 6.72 8.98
C LYS A 272 -29.09 5.83 8.72
N ILE A 273 -28.91 4.76 7.93
CA ILE A 273 -29.97 3.78 7.67
C ILE A 273 -30.39 3.11 9.00
N SER A 274 -29.43 2.76 9.86
CA SER A 274 -29.70 2.12 11.15
C SER A 274 -30.53 3.01 12.07
N CYS A 275 -30.23 4.31 12.14
CA CYS A 275 -30.96 5.28 12.95
C CYS A 275 -32.39 5.57 12.46
N HIS A 276 -32.67 5.41 11.15
CA HIS A 276 -33.99 5.65 10.55
C HIS A 276 -34.83 4.38 10.32
N SER A 277 -34.42 3.24 10.90
CA SER A 277 -34.97 1.91 10.62
C SER A 277 -36.46 1.70 10.92
N ASN A 278 -37.13 2.64 11.62
CA ASN A 278 -38.58 2.57 11.88
C ASN A 278 -39.45 2.81 10.63
N THR A 279 -38.91 3.33 9.52
CA THR A 279 -39.66 3.44 8.27
C THR A 279 -39.45 2.20 7.40
N LEU A 280 -40.54 1.58 6.91
CA LEU A 280 -40.54 0.33 6.14
C LEU A 280 -39.52 0.31 4.98
N LYS A 281 -39.33 1.46 4.31
CA LYS A 281 -38.37 1.65 3.20
C LYS A 281 -36.91 1.49 3.65
N TYR A 282 -36.56 1.94 4.85
CA TYR A 282 -35.19 1.82 5.37
C TYR A 282 -34.92 0.45 5.97
N ARG A 283 -35.96 -0.27 6.43
CA ARG A 283 -35.83 -1.63 6.95
C ARG A 283 -35.37 -2.62 5.89
N SER A 284 -35.89 -2.58 4.67
CA SER A 284 -35.44 -3.45 3.58
C SER A 284 -34.02 -3.13 3.14
N LEU A 285 -33.68 -1.84 3.02
CA LEU A 285 -32.30 -1.40 2.73
C LEU A 285 -31.33 -1.85 3.83
N TRP A 286 -31.71 -1.71 5.10
CA TRP A 286 -30.88 -2.16 6.21
C TRP A 286 -30.65 -3.66 6.21
N LEU A 287 -31.68 -4.47 5.98
CA LEU A 287 -31.55 -5.93 5.88
C LEU A 287 -30.68 -6.33 4.68
N SER A 288 -30.84 -5.68 3.53
CA SER A 288 -29.97 -5.94 2.36
C SER A 288 -28.52 -5.56 2.63
N ALA A 289 -28.31 -4.47 3.36
CA ALA A 289 -26.98 -4.00 3.73
C ALA A 289 -26.31 -4.95 4.73
N LEU A 290 -27.05 -5.36 5.78
CA LEU A 290 -26.59 -6.33 6.76
C LEU A 290 -26.29 -7.68 6.11
N ALA A 291 -27.15 -8.16 5.22
CA ALA A 291 -26.92 -9.40 4.48
C ALA A 291 -25.68 -9.31 3.59
N SER A 292 -25.45 -8.17 2.93
CA SER A 292 -24.25 -7.97 2.10
C SER A 292 -22.98 -7.90 2.93
N VAL A 293 -23.01 -7.21 4.09
CA VAL A 293 -21.89 -7.17 5.03
C VAL A 293 -21.62 -8.56 5.60
N ALA A 294 -22.66 -9.29 6.02
CA ALA A 294 -22.54 -10.65 6.53
C ALA A 294 -22.00 -11.61 5.47
N PHE A 295 -22.47 -11.50 4.22
CA PHE A 295 -21.95 -12.28 3.09
C PHE A 295 -20.49 -11.95 2.82
N ALA A 296 -20.14 -10.67 2.74
CA ALA A 296 -18.77 -10.25 2.52
C ALA A 296 -17.85 -10.74 3.65
N LEU A 297 -18.29 -10.63 4.91
CA LEU A 297 -17.59 -11.11 6.10
C LEU A 297 -17.49 -12.64 6.14
N PHE A 298 -18.50 -13.36 5.67
CA PHE A 298 -18.47 -14.82 5.53
C PHE A 298 -17.44 -15.27 4.47
N VAL A 299 -17.43 -14.63 3.29
CA VAL A 299 -16.42 -14.90 2.26
C VAL A 299 -15.03 -14.57 2.77
N LEU A 300 -14.90 -13.49 3.52
CA LEU A 300 -13.69 -13.09 4.23
C LEU A 300 -13.23 -14.17 5.20
N LEU A 301 -14.11 -14.63 6.09
CA LEU A 301 -13.82 -15.69 7.06
C LEU A 301 -13.36 -16.95 6.35
N LYS A 302 -14.00 -17.31 5.22
CA LYS A 302 -13.61 -18.46 4.39
C LYS A 302 -12.20 -18.31 3.80
N GLN A 303 -11.83 -17.13 3.30
CA GLN A 303 -10.46 -16.86 2.83
C GLN A 303 -9.44 -16.83 3.98
N MET A 304 -9.86 -16.39 5.17
CA MET A 304 -9.03 -16.31 6.38
C MET A 304 -8.77 -17.66 7.05
N VAL A 305 -9.44 -18.73 6.63
CA VAL A 305 -9.20 -20.12 7.08
C VAL A 305 -7.74 -20.56 6.81
N GLU A 306 -6.99 -19.85 5.97
CA GLU A 306 -5.56 -20.11 5.69
C GLU A 306 -4.59 -19.23 6.50
N VAL A 307 -5.05 -18.13 7.15
CA VAL A 307 -4.18 -17.12 7.83
C VAL A 307 -4.51 -17.01 9.34
N LYS A 308 -4.81 -18.16 9.95
CA LYS A 308 -5.90 -18.41 10.90
C LYS A 308 -5.91 -17.82 12.33
N SER A 309 -4.84 -17.25 12.89
CA SER A 309 -4.84 -16.96 14.35
C SER A 309 -4.43 -15.53 14.72
N HIS A 310 -3.43 -14.98 14.05
CA HIS A 310 -2.93 -13.63 14.33
C HIS A 310 -3.95 -12.55 13.96
N MET A 311 -4.70 -12.75 12.87
CA MET A 311 -5.74 -11.81 12.44
C MET A 311 -6.96 -11.82 13.36
N LEU A 312 -7.35 -12.99 13.88
CA LEU A 312 -8.44 -13.12 14.85
C LEU A 312 -8.12 -12.41 16.18
N LEU A 313 -6.86 -12.49 16.62
CA LEU A 313 -6.38 -11.76 17.80
C LEU A 313 -6.39 -10.24 17.59
N LEU A 314 -5.95 -9.75 16.44
CA LEU A 314 -5.93 -8.32 16.11
C LEU A 314 -7.35 -7.74 15.87
N SER A 315 -8.25 -8.52 15.27
CA SER A 315 -9.65 -8.11 15.13
C SER A 315 -10.39 -8.17 16.47
N GLY A 316 -10.13 -9.19 17.29
CA GLY A 316 -10.69 -9.31 18.64
C GLY A 316 -10.24 -8.15 19.53
N ALA A 317 -8.96 -7.79 19.46
CA ALA A 317 -8.38 -6.61 20.07
C ALA A 317 -9.14 -5.32 19.77
N LEU A 318 -9.32 -5.04 18.48
CA LEU A 318 -9.97 -3.83 18.00
C LEU A 318 -11.46 -3.84 18.35
N LEU A 319 -12.11 -5.00 18.33
CA LEU A 319 -13.48 -5.19 18.82
C LEU A 319 -13.61 -4.91 20.32
N VAL A 320 -12.63 -5.30 21.15
CA VAL A 320 -12.64 -4.98 22.59
C VAL A 320 -12.44 -3.48 22.82
N VAL A 321 -11.51 -2.83 22.12
CA VAL A 321 -11.34 -1.37 22.20
C VAL A 321 -12.63 -0.66 21.76
N LEU A 322 -13.25 -1.13 20.68
CA LEU A 322 -14.53 -0.63 20.20
C LEU A 322 -15.65 -0.83 21.24
N ALA A 323 -15.74 -2.01 21.84
CA ALA A 323 -16.72 -2.32 22.88
C ALA A 323 -16.53 -1.43 24.11
N LEU A 324 -15.30 -1.27 24.60
CA LEU A 324 -14.96 -0.36 25.70
C LEU A 324 -15.35 1.09 25.36
N HIS A 325 -15.15 1.50 24.11
CA HIS A 325 -15.51 2.84 23.66
C HIS A 325 -17.02 3.05 23.55
N LEU A 326 -17.77 2.06 23.05
CA LEU A 326 -19.23 2.08 23.02
C LEU A 326 -19.82 2.06 24.44
N LEU A 327 -19.17 1.35 25.36
CA LEU A 327 -19.53 1.28 26.78
C LEU A 327 -19.05 2.50 27.58
N ARG A 328 -18.41 3.51 26.97
CA ARG A 328 -17.84 4.66 27.70
C ARG A 328 -18.85 5.45 28.52
N HIS A 329 -20.13 5.42 28.14
CA HIS A 329 -21.20 6.11 28.87
C HIS A 329 -21.65 5.36 30.12
N ARG A 330 -21.29 4.07 30.22
CA ARG A 330 -21.59 3.21 31.38
C ARG A 330 -20.36 2.89 32.22
N LEU A 331 -19.16 3.14 31.70
CA LEU A 331 -17.90 2.90 32.38
C LEU A 331 -17.36 4.18 33.02
N PRO A 332 -16.70 4.10 34.19
CA PRO A 332 -16.06 5.25 34.81
C PRO A 332 -14.88 5.76 33.97
N GLN A 333 -14.68 7.09 33.94
CA GLN A 333 -13.71 7.77 33.06
C GLN A 333 -12.28 7.21 33.14
N TRP A 334 -11.83 6.80 34.33
CA TRP A 334 -10.49 6.24 34.52
C TRP A 334 -10.29 4.90 33.79
N MET A 335 -11.32 4.04 33.71
CA MET A 335 -11.24 2.79 32.94
C MET A 335 -11.12 3.06 31.44
N ILE A 336 -11.82 4.07 30.93
CA ILE A 336 -11.78 4.43 29.51
C ILE A 336 -10.40 4.99 29.12
N GLN A 337 -9.75 5.72 30.02
CA GLN A 337 -8.42 6.28 29.78
C GLN A 337 -7.31 5.23 29.93
N LEU A 338 -7.42 4.32 30.90
CA LEU A 338 -6.37 3.35 31.21
C LEU A 338 -6.51 2.00 30.49
N ALA A 339 -7.69 1.57 30.06
CA ALA A 339 -7.88 0.25 29.45
C ALA A 339 -7.29 0.07 28.03
N PRO A 340 -7.33 1.05 27.09
CA PRO A 340 -6.96 0.76 25.70
C PRO A 340 -5.45 0.54 25.53
N LEU A 341 -4.61 1.20 26.33
CA LEU A 341 -3.16 1.13 26.22
C LEU A 341 -2.56 -0.23 26.64
N PRO A 342 -2.81 -0.76 27.86
CA PRO A 342 -2.29 -2.06 28.28
C PRO A 342 -2.93 -3.21 27.50
N LEU A 343 -4.19 -3.06 27.06
CA LEU A 343 -4.82 -4.05 26.19
C LEU A 343 -4.10 -4.07 24.82
N MET A 344 -3.92 -2.92 24.17
CA MET A 344 -3.14 -2.84 22.93
C MET A 344 -1.73 -3.43 23.10
N VAL A 345 -1.03 -3.06 24.17
CA VAL A 345 0.31 -3.58 24.45
C VAL A 345 0.28 -5.10 24.65
N ALA A 346 -0.67 -5.63 25.43
CA ALA A 346 -0.82 -7.06 25.65
C ALA A 346 -1.10 -7.80 24.34
N LEU A 347 -1.93 -7.24 23.46
CA LEU A 347 -2.28 -7.85 22.18
C LEU A 347 -1.14 -7.77 21.16
N ILE A 348 -0.37 -6.68 21.16
CA ILE A 348 0.86 -6.58 20.37
C ILE A 348 1.86 -7.63 20.86
N VAL A 349 2.04 -7.77 22.18
CA VAL A 349 2.97 -8.74 22.77
C VAL A 349 2.52 -10.17 22.52
N LEU A 350 1.25 -10.51 22.77
CA LEU A 350 0.69 -11.84 22.53
C LEU A 350 0.68 -12.19 21.05
N GLY A 351 0.29 -11.25 20.18
CA GLY A 351 0.36 -11.42 18.73
C GLY A 351 1.79 -11.68 18.26
N SER A 352 2.76 -10.91 18.78
CA SER A 352 4.19 -11.08 18.46
C SER A 352 4.73 -12.42 18.95
N LEU A 353 4.43 -12.83 20.18
CA LEU A 353 4.83 -14.13 20.74
C LEU A 353 4.25 -15.28 19.93
N HIS A 354 2.98 -15.19 19.53
CA HIS A 354 2.32 -16.20 18.72
C HIS A 354 2.95 -16.31 17.33
N VAL A 355 3.32 -15.20 16.68
CA VAL A 355 4.10 -15.19 15.42
C VAL A 355 5.44 -15.89 15.61
N VAL A 356 6.16 -15.59 16.69
CA VAL A 356 7.46 -16.19 16.97
C VAL A 356 7.34 -17.70 17.19
N GLN A 357 6.32 -18.15 17.93
CA GLN A 357 6.08 -19.58 18.20
C GLN A 357 5.71 -20.37 16.94
N HIS A 358 4.87 -19.80 16.06
CA HIS A 358 4.36 -20.50 14.88
C HIS A 358 5.13 -20.18 13.59
N ARG A 359 6.29 -19.53 13.70
CA ARG A 359 7.10 -19.10 12.53
C ARG A 359 7.43 -20.23 11.55
N HIS A 360 7.45 -21.49 12.03
CA HIS A 360 7.77 -22.68 11.24
C HIS A 360 6.58 -23.20 10.41
N GLU A 361 5.36 -22.87 10.82
CA GLU A 361 4.12 -23.26 10.13
C GLU A 361 3.65 -22.20 9.14
N ILE A 362 4.14 -20.96 9.27
CA ILE A 362 3.88 -19.92 8.28
C ILE A 362 4.61 -20.35 7.00
N PRO A 363 3.88 -20.74 5.93
CA PRO A 363 4.52 -21.15 4.69
C PRO A 363 5.44 -20.03 4.26
N SER A 364 6.72 -20.33 4.04
CA SER A 364 7.71 -19.35 3.60
C SER A 364 7.09 -18.53 2.47
N PHE A 365 6.94 -17.23 2.70
CA PHE A 365 6.20 -16.29 1.84
C PHE A 365 6.25 -16.70 0.37
N LYS A 366 5.12 -16.74 -0.35
CA LYS A 366 5.09 -17.05 -1.80
C LYS A 366 6.11 -16.25 -2.63
N HIS A 367 6.57 -15.10 -2.13
CA HIS A 367 7.70 -14.35 -2.68
C HIS A 367 9.03 -15.12 -2.72
N SER A 368 9.35 -15.99 -1.76
CA SER A 368 10.53 -16.86 -1.84
C SER A 368 10.41 -17.86 -2.99
N LEU A 369 9.19 -18.34 -3.26
CA LEU A 369 8.93 -19.29 -4.34
C LEU A 369 8.95 -18.61 -5.72
N ALA A 370 8.39 -17.41 -5.84
CA ALA A 370 8.45 -16.60 -7.05
C ALA A 370 9.88 -16.11 -7.35
N LEU A 371 10.63 -15.67 -6.33
CA LEU A 371 12.05 -15.32 -6.45
C LEU A 371 12.88 -16.55 -6.82
N LYS A 372 12.62 -17.70 -6.19
CA LYS A 372 13.24 -18.98 -6.53
C LYS A 372 12.92 -19.39 -7.97
N GLN A 373 11.69 -19.23 -8.44
CA GLN A 373 11.30 -19.51 -9.82
C GLN A 373 11.95 -18.53 -10.80
N GLN A 374 12.05 -17.24 -10.48
CA GLN A 374 12.80 -16.28 -11.31
C GLN A 374 14.28 -16.63 -11.38
N LEU A 375 14.91 -16.97 -10.25
CA LEU A 375 16.32 -17.37 -10.21
C LEU A 375 16.54 -18.67 -10.99
N LEU A 376 15.67 -19.67 -10.81
CA LEU A 376 15.73 -20.94 -11.56
C LEU A 376 15.43 -20.76 -13.05
N ALA A 377 14.65 -19.76 -13.45
CA ALA A 377 14.40 -19.45 -14.86
C ALA A 377 15.61 -18.80 -15.56
N HIS A 378 16.51 -18.16 -14.81
CA HIS A 378 17.74 -17.57 -15.33
C HIS A 378 18.96 -18.51 -15.23
N ILE A 379 18.81 -19.67 -14.58
CA ILE A 379 19.85 -20.71 -14.56
C ILE A 379 19.63 -21.66 -15.76
N PRO A 380 20.60 -21.83 -16.67
CA PRO A 380 20.49 -22.73 -17.81
C PRO A 380 20.17 -24.16 -17.35
N ARG A 381 19.10 -24.76 -17.91
CA ARG A 381 18.58 -26.08 -17.51
C ARG A 381 19.58 -27.24 -17.66
N GLY A 382 20.71 -27.03 -18.33
CA GLY A 382 21.75 -28.05 -18.56
C GLY A 382 22.88 -28.10 -17.53
N HIS A 383 22.89 -27.25 -16.49
CA HIS A 383 24.03 -27.14 -15.55
C HIS A 383 23.71 -27.46 -14.08
N LEU A 384 22.55 -28.02 -13.80
CA LEU A 384 22.17 -28.44 -12.45
C LEU A 384 22.26 -29.97 -12.33
N GLU A 385 23.48 -30.52 -12.36
CA GLU A 385 23.71 -31.94 -12.02
C GLU A 385 23.53 -32.21 -10.51
N ALA A 386 23.49 -31.16 -9.68
CA ALA A 386 23.20 -31.24 -8.25
C ALA A 386 22.05 -30.28 -7.86
N PRO A 387 21.24 -30.61 -6.84
CA PRO A 387 20.14 -29.77 -6.39
C PRO A 387 20.67 -28.47 -5.78
N VAL A 388 20.58 -27.36 -6.53
CA VAL A 388 20.93 -26.03 -6.03
C VAL A 388 19.75 -25.45 -5.24
N THR A 389 19.91 -25.34 -3.94
CA THR A 389 19.03 -24.53 -3.09
C THR A 389 19.53 -23.10 -3.09
N VAL A 390 18.77 -22.20 -3.72
CA VAL A 390 19.05 -20.77 -3.74
C VAL A 390 18.43 -20.12 -2.51
N TRP A 391 19.24 -19.45 -1.69
CA TRP A 391 18.83 -18.78 -0.45
C TRP A 391 19.02 -17.27 -0.58
N SER A 392 18.07 -16.49 -0.06
CA SER A 392 18.05 -15.03 -0.23
C SER A 392 18.46 -14.24 1.01
N ASP A 393 18.83 -14.90 2.12
CA ASP A 393 19.07 -14.25 3.42
C ASP A 393 20.14 -14.99 4.27
N ASP A 394 21.03 -14.21 4.91
CA ASP A 394 22.16 -14.68 5.74
C ASP A 394 21.74 -15.43 7.03
N ARG A 395 20.50 -15.25 7.49
CA ARG A 395 20.01 -15.92 8.71
C ARG A 395 19.59 -17.34 8.40
N SER A 396 19.00 -17.55 7.24
CA SER A 396 18.62 -18.87 6.72
C SER A 396 19.86 -19.73 6.49
N ALA A 397 20.93 -19.13 5.97
CA ALA A 397 22.24 -19.78 5.84
C ALA A 397 22.86 -20.13 7.20
N ARG A 398 22.81 -19.21 8.19
CA ARG A 398 23.36 -19.43 9.53
C ARG A 398 22.59 -20.46 10.37
N ALA A 399 21.27 -20.50 10.27
CA ALA A 399 20.43 -21.46 10.98
C ALA A 399 20.66 -22.92 10.52
N LEU A 400 21.01 -23.11 9.25
CA LEU A 400 21.37 -24.42 8.70
C LEU A 400 22.84 -24.78 8.96
N ALA A 401 23.75 -23.82 8.96
CA ALA A 401 25.12 -24.03 9.42
C ALA A 401 25.17 -24.51 10.88
N SER A 402 24.21 -24.08 11.72
CA SER A 402 24.06 -24.60 13.08
C SER A 402 23.40 -25.98 13.19
N LEU A 403 22.81 -26.52 12.12
CA LEU A 403 22.27 -27.89 12.06
C LEU A 403 23.34 -28.91 11.61
N GLY A 404 24.60 -28.62 11.93
CA GLY A 404 25.79 -29.34 11.49
C GLY A 404 25.69 -30.85 11.66
N SER A 405 25.51 -31.55 10.54
CA SER A 405 25.83 -32.97 10.24
C SER A 405 24.92 -33.56 9.16
N VAL A 406 23.75 -32.98 8.88
CA VAL A 406 22.75 -33.60 7.97
C VAL A 406 22.95 -33.25 6.48
N TYR A 407 23.79 -32.26 6.15
CA TYR A 407 23.92 -31.75 4.77
C TYR A 407 25.38 -31.59 4.29
N GLN A 408 26.24 -32.57 4.58
CA GLN A 408 27.55 -32.65 3.93
C GLN A 408 27.37 -33.07 2.46
N GLY A 409 27.36 -32.09 1.54
CA GLY A 409 27.24 -32.33 0.09
C GLY A 409 26.60 -31.20 -0.73
N LEU A 410 26.04 -30.18 -0.08
CA LEU A 410 25.45 -29.02 -0.77
C LEU A 410 26.47 -27.88 -0.92
N ASN A 411 26.72 -27.45 -2.16
CA ASN A 411 27.51 -26.25 -2.45
C ASN A 411 26.68 -25.00 -2.10
N ILE A 412 27.11 -24.26 -1.07
CA ILE A 412 26.48 -23.02 -0.62
C ILE A 412 27.17 -21.85 -1.34
N VAL A 413 26.42 -21.11 -2.16
CA VAL A 413 26.90 -19.85 -2.78
C VAL A 413 26.27 -18.67 -2.03
N GLU A 414 27.11 -17.92 -1.31
CA GLU A 414 26.74 -16.74 -0.54
C GLU A 414 26.95 -15.48 -1.40
N LEU A 415 25.88 -14.74 -1.71
CA LEU A 415 25.89 -13.61 -2.66
C LEU A 415 26.35 -12.27 -2.05
N LYS A 416 26.94 -12.24 -0.85
CA LYS A 416 27.24 -10.98 -0.14
C LYS A 416 28.71 -10.56 -0.05
N HIS A 417 29.65 -11.35 -0.54
CA HIS A 417 31.07 -10.97 -0.59
C HIS A 417 31.70 -11.44 -1.90
N PHE A 418 31.46 -10.68 -2.97
CA PHE A 418 31.98 -10.99 -4.31
C PHE A 418 33.50 -10.77 -4.44
N GLU A 419 34.20 -10.27 -3.41
CA GLU A 419 35.65 -10.02 -3.45
C GLU A 419 36.52 -11.08 -2.75
N ARG A 420 35.99 -12.00 -1.93
CA ARG A 420 36.85 -12.88 -1.09
C ARG A 420 36.78 -14.39 -1.35
N LYS A 421 35.91 -14.88 -2.23
CA LYS A 421 35.77 -16.34 -2.49
C LYS A 421 35.60 -16.70 -3.96
N ILE A 422 36.52 -16.23 -4.80
CA ILE A 422 36.62 -16.72 -6.18
C ILE A 422 37.10 -18.18 -6.21
N ASN A 423 37.97 -18.59 -5.28
CA ASN A 423 38.61 -19.92 -5.27
C ASN A 423 37.68 -21.11 -4.92
N SER A 424 36.40 -20.88 -4.62
CA SER A 424 35.44 -21.95 -4.32
C SER A 424 34.24 -22.00 -5.27
N LEU A 425 34.19 -21.11 -6.27
CA LEU A 425 33.13 -21.09 -7.26
C LEU A 425 33.57 -21.91 -8.46
N GLN A 426 32.77 -22.91 -8.86
CA GLN A 426 33.08 -23.72 -10.05
C GLN A 426 32.84 -22.95 -11.37
N TRP A 427 32.05 -21.86 -11.33
CA TRP A 427 31.57 -21.15 -12.52
C TRP A 427 31.41 -19.65 -12.25
N VAL A 428 31.78 -18.81 -13.22
CA VAL A 428 31.54 -17.36 -13.21
C VAL A 428 30.86 -16.96 -14.53
N VAL A 429 29.76 -16.21 -14.41
CA VAL A 429 28.99 -15.67 -15.56
C VAL A 429 29.29 -14.18 -15.68
N VAL A 430 29.90 -13.77 -16.79
CA VAL A 430 30.25 -12.35 -17.05
C VAL A 430 29.40 -11.82 -18.19
N ASN A 431 28.60 -10.78 -17.95
CA ASN A 431 27.84 -10.10 -19.00
C ASN A 431 28.62 -8.88 -19.54
N ARG A 432 29.14 -9.00 -20.76
CA ARG A 432 29.79 -7.95 -21.57
C ARG A 432 28.84 -7.19 -22.49
N GLY A 433 27.55 -7.52 -22.54
CA GLY A 433 26.60 -6.94 -23.49
C GLY A 433 25.51 -6.10 -22.84
N ASN A 434 25.80 -4.82 -22.56
CA ASN A 434 24.88 -3.67 -22.66
C ASN A 434 25.57 -2.43 -22.09
N ALA A 435 25.70 -1.37 -22.89
CA ALA A 435 26.37 -0.11 -22.52
C ALA A 435 25.66 0.69 -21.39
N HIS A 436 24.61 0.15 -20.78
CA HIS A 436 23.85 0.77 -19.68
C HIS A 436 23.44 -0.20 -18.57
N ALA A 437 24.05 -1.40 -18.49
CA ALA A 437 23.97 -2.17 -17.25
C ALA A 437 24.93 -1.53 -16.24
N GLU A 438 24.46 -1.23 -15.03
CA GLU A 438 25.30 -0.81 -13.89
C GLU A 438 26.59 -1.62 -13.92
N GLU A 439 27.73 -0.93 -14.01
CA GLU A 439 29.04 -1.54 -13.91
C GLU A 439 29.09 -2.36 -12.62
N LEU A 440 28.93 -3.67 -12.76
CA LEU A 440 29.69 -4.61 -11.94
C LEU A 440 31.14 -4.26 -12.23
N SER A 441 31.70 -3.34 -11.45
CA SER A 441 33.08 -2.90 -11.54
C SER A 441 33.95 -4.08 -11.12
N ILE A 442 34.18 -5.00 -12.06
CA ILE A 442 35.19 -6.03 -11.93
C ILE A 442 36.51 -5.27 -11.81
N THR A 443 37.15 -5.35 -10.64
CA THR A 443 38.43 -4.69 -10.43
C THR A 443 39.44 -5.18 -11.48
N PRO A 444 40.38 -4.35 -11.94
CA PRO A 444 41.37 -4.75 -12.95
C PRO A 444 42.09 -6.06 -12.61
N GLU A 445 42.29 -6.33 -11.32
CA GLU A 445 42.88 -7.58 -10.82
C GLU A 445 41.99 -8.80 -11.04
N VAL A 446 40.68 -8.71 -10.78
CA VAL A 446 39.75 -9.81 -11.08
C VAL A 446 39.61 -10.00 -12.58
N ALA A 447 39.58 -8.93 -13.37
CA ALA A 447 39.56 -9.03 -14.84
C ALA A 447 40.80 -9.75 -15.38
N LYS A 448 41.98 -9.48 -14.80
CA LYS A 448 43.24 -10.13 -15.16
C LYS A 448 43.28 -11.61 -14.74
N GLN A 449 42.70 -11.96 -13.59
CA GLN A 449 42.56 -13.36 -13.17
C GLN A 449 41.61 -14.15 -14.09
N LEU A 450 40.49 -13.55 -14.49
CA LEU A 450 39.49 -14.16 -15.36
C LEU A 450 39.98 -14.37 -16.81
N GLN A 451 41.00 -13.63 -17.27
CA GLN A 451 41.60 -13.82 -18.60
C GLN A 451 42.28 -15.18 -18.79
N HIS A 452 42.65 -15.86 -17.71
CA HIS A 452 43.33 -17.15 -17.77
C HIS A 452 42.37 -18.34 -17.60
N TRP A 453 41.08 -18.08 -17.38
CA TRP A 453 40.09 -19.13 -17.18
C TRP A 453 39.60 -19.64 -18.53
N PRO A 454 39.45 -20.97 -18.72
CA PRO A 454 38.94 -21.51 -19.97
C PRO A 454 37.50 -21.06 -20.21
N VAL A 455 37.28 -20.44 -21.38
CA VAL A 455 35.95 -20.05 -21.86
C VAL A 455 35.23 -21.30 -22.32
N ILE A 456 34.08 -21.59 -21.70
CA ILE A 456 33.26 -22.75 -22.03
C ILE A 456 32.22 -22.39 -23.07
N GLU A 457 31.56 -21.24 -22.92
CA GLU A 457 30.55 -20.79 -23.86
C GLU A 457 30.50 -19.26 -23.91
N GLN A 458 30.27 -18.72 -25.11
CA GLN A 458 30.11 -17.28 -25.35
C GLN A 458 28.89 -17.06 -26.25
N ARG A 459 27.86 -16.41 -25.73
CA ARG A 459 26.65 -16.06 -26.49
C ARG A 459 26.15 -14.68 -26.07
N GLU A 460 25.84 -13.84 -27.06
CA GLU A 460 25.11 -12.56 -26.89
C GLU A 460 25.58 -11.73 -25.68
N GLY A 461 26.88 -11.46 -25.61
CA GLY A 461 27.44 -10.65 -24.53
C GLY A 461 27.71 -11.42 -23.24
N VAL A 462 27.23 -12.64 -23.03
CA VAL A 462 27.55 -13.43 -21.82
C VAL A 462 28.70 -14.40 -22.10
N VAL A 463 29.72 -14.39 -21.23
CA VAL A 463 30.87 -15.31 -21.25
C VAL A 463 30.81 -16.18 -20.00
N LEU A 464 30.80 -17.50 -20.19
CA LEU A 464 30.85 -18.50 -19.13
C LEU A 464 32.29 -19.00 -18.96
N LEU A 465 32.88 -18.77 -17.79
CA LEU A 465 34.25 -19.15 -17.47
C LEU A 465 34.27 -20.29 -16.44
N LYS A 466 35.06 -21.34 -16.69
CA LYS A 466 35.33 -22.39 -15.68
C LYS A 466 36.42 -21.91 -14.75
N ALA A 467 36.21 -22.04 -13.44
CA ALA A 467 37.33 -21.91 -12.51
C ALA A 467 38.32 -23.08 -12.73
N PRO A 468 39.64 -22.85 -12.61
CA PRO A 468 40.64 -23.91 -12.64
C PRO A 468 40.44 -24.95 -11.53
#